data_AF-A0A9E2F322-F1
#
_entry.id   AF-A0A9E2F322-F1
#
_cell.length_a   1.000
_cell.length_b   1.000
_cell.length_c   1.000
_cell.angle_alpha   90.00
_cell.angle_beta   90.00
_cell.angle_gamma   90.00
#
_symmetry.space_group_name_H-M   'P 1'
#
loop_
_entity.id
_entity.type
_entity.pdbx_description
1 polymer ?
#
loop_
_entity_poly.entity_id
_entity_poly.type
_entity_poly.pdbx_seq_one_letter_code
_entity_poly.pdbx_strand_id
1 'polypeptide(L)'
;MPSPSDTGAILEKGREAFSRIQNLLGRTPGRYLYDLHREPEEPSSYELIQAAGSWEKALSAMGVERARAGGPHYTDEELLSSLHALLQTLNPHERLTTQKAARHYARGELLAHPATYILRFGSWRNALSAARDPARKKKN
;
A
#
# COMPACT_ATOMS: atom_id res chain seq x y z
N MET A 1 17.36 -15.99 -9.22
CA MET A 1 16.00 -16.23 -9.73
C MET A 1 15.47 -17.43 -8.96
N PRO A 2 14.33 -17.34 -8.26
CA PRO A 2 13.74 -18.49 -7.58
C PRO A 2 13.46 -19.62 -8.58
N SER A 3 13.56 -20.88 -8.14
CA SER A 3 13.27 -22.02 -9.01
C SER A 3 11.78 -22.05 -9.35
N PRO A 4 11.34 -22.66 -10.48
CA PRO A 4 9.92 -22.75 -10.83
C PRO A 4 9.04 -23.33 -9.71
N SER A 5 9.57 -24.28 -8.93
CA SER A 5 8.90 -24.85 -7.74
C SER A 5 8.77 -23.85 -6.59
N ASP A 6 9.74 -22.95 -6.41
CA ASP A 6 9.72 -21.92 -5.36
C ASP A 6 8.70 -20.83 -5.68
N THR A 7 8.60 -20.44 -6.96
CA THR A 7 7.62 -19.45 -7.45
C THR A 7 6.18 -19.88 -7.17
N GLY A 8 5.85 -21.16 -7.40
CA GLY A 8 4.51 -21.69 -7.12
C GLY A 8 4.17 -21.65 -5.62
N ALA A 9 5.11 -22.06 -4.76
CA ALA A 9 4.91 -22.02 -3.31
C ALA A 9 4.76 -20.59 -2.76
N ILE A 10 5.51 -19.62 -3.31
CA ILE A 10 5.38 -18.20 -2.97
C ILE A 10 4.00 -17.67 -3.33
N LEU A 11 3.48 -17.99 -4.52
CA LEU A 11 2.17 -17.52 -4.95
C LEU A 11 1.03 -18.14 -4.14
N GLU A 12 1.12 -19.43 -3.77
CA GLU A 12 0.08 -20.06 -2.94
C GLU A 12 0.03 -19.45 -1.54
N LYS A 13 1.18 -19.30 -0.87
CA LYS A 13 1.23 -18.61 0.43
C LYS A 13 0.73 -17.17 0.34
N GLY A 14 1.09 -16.47 -0.75
CA GLY A 14 0.61 -15.11 -1.00
C GLY A 14 -0.90 -15.05 -1.16
N ARG A 15 -1.52 -16.06 -1.77
CA ARG A 15 -2.97 -16.17 -1.94
C ARG A 15 -3.68 -16.35 -0.60
N GLU A 16 -3.17 -17.22 0.27
CA GLU A 16 -3.69 -17.43 1.62
C GLU A 16 -3.62 -16.14 2.43
N ALA A 17 -2.45 -15.49 2.47
CA ALA A 17 -2.22 -14.20 3.11
C ALA A 17 -3.19 -13.13 2.57
N PHE A 18 -3.32 -13.04 1.24
CA PHE A 18 -4.20 -12.07 0.60
C PHE A 18 -5.65 -12.28 0.98
N SER A 19 -6.14 -13.53 0.97
CA SER A 19 -7.52 -13.85 1.36
C SER A 19 -7.79 -13.50 2.82
N ARG A 20 -6.86 -13.84 3.72
CA ARG A 20 -6.93 -13.49 5.15
C ARG A 20 -7.04 -11.97 5.34
N ILE A 21 -6.15 -11.20 4.70
CA ILE A 21 -6.14 -9.73 4.79
C ILE A 21 -7.40 -9.12 4.15
N GLN A 22 -7.87 -9.67 3.03
CA GLN A 22 -9.10 -9.23 2.39
C GLN A 22 -10.32 -9.42 3.31
N ASN A 23 -10.41 -10.56 3.98
CA ASN A 23 -11.46 -10.83 4.96
C ASN A 23 -11.34 -9.91 6.18
N LEU A 24 -10.13 -9.67 6.67
CA LEU A 24 -9.86 -8.77 7.80
C LEU A 24 -10.33 -7.33 7.50
N LEU A 25 -10.05 -6.85 6.29
CA LEU A 25 -10.36 -5.48 5.88
C LEU A 25 -11.78 -5.33 5.31
N GLY A 26 -12.46 -6.43 5.00
CA GLY A 26 -13.74 -6.42 4.27
C GLY A 26 -13.66 -5.82 2.86
N ARG A 27 -12.46 -5.70 2.30
CA ARG A 27 -12.19 -5.10 0.98
C ARG A 27 -10.89 -5.64 0.39
N THR A 28 -10.73 -5.52 -0.92
CA THR A 28 -9.51 -5.93 -1.63
C THR A 28 -8.32 -5.05 -1.21
N PRO A 29 -7.26 -5.61 -0.58
CA PRO A 29 -6.09 -4.84 -0.18
C PRO A 29 -5.24 -4.45 -1.40
N GLY A 30 -4.73 -3.22 -1.38
CA GLY A 30 -3.62 -2.81 -2.25
C GLY A 30 -2.28 -3.30 -1.72
N ARG A 31 -1.21 -3.08 -2.49
CA ARG A 31 0.16 -3.51 -2.14
C ARG A 31 0.62 -3.07 -0.74
N TYR A 32 0.40 -1.81 -0.40
CA TYR A 32 0.78 -1.26 0.92
C TYR A 32 0.03 -1.95 2.07
N LEU A 33 -1.29 -2.13 1.93
CA LEU A 33 -2.11 -2.77 2.96
C LEU A 33 -1.77 -4.26 3.11
N TYR A 34 -1.46 -4.93 2.01
CA TYR A 34 -0.97 -6.29 2.05
C TYR A 34 0.32 -6.38 2.87
N ASP A 35 1.33 -5.55 2.57
CA ASP A 35 2.60 -5.57 3.31
C ASP A 35 2.46 -5.13 4.78
N LEU A 36 1.47 -4.30 5.09
CA LEU A 36 1.19 -3.84 6.44
C LEU A 36 0.54 -4.93 7.31
N HIS A 37 -0.30 -5.79 6.72
CA HIS A 37 -1.10 -6.79 7.45
C HIS A 37 -0.62 -8.23 7.26
N ARG A 38 0.33 -8.47 6.35
CA ARG A 38 0.95 -9.78 6.22
C ARG A 38 1.73 -10.13 7.48
N GLU A 39 1.83 -11.42 7.76
CA GLU A 39 2.72 -11.91 8.80
C GLU A 39 4.18 -11.90 8.31
N PRO A 40 5.18 -11.92 9.22
CA PRO A 40 6.60 -11.94 8.84
C PRO A 40 7.03 -13.16 7.99
N GLU A 41 6.37 -14.30 8.16
CA GLU A 41 6.60 -15.55 7.42
C GLU A 41 5.85 -15.64 6.08
N GLU A 42 4.88 -14.75 5.86
CA GLU A 42 4.13 -14.66 4.62
C GLU A 42 4.95 -13.87 3.58
N PRO A 43 4.86 -14.24 2.29
CA PRO A 43 5.63 -13.58 1.25
C PRO A 43 5.25 -12.11 1.15
N SER A 44 6.25 -11.24 1.08
CA SER A 44 6.08 -9.82 0.84
C SER A 44 5.53 -9.54 -0.56
N SER A 45 4.94 -8.37 -0.74
CA SER A 45 4.49 -7.94 -2.07
C SER A 45 5.64 -7.89 -3.09
N TYR A 46 6.86 -7.63 -2.62
CA TYR A 46 8.05 -7.63 -3.46
C TYR A 46 8.38 -9.04 -3.95
N GLU A 47 8.33 -10.06 -3.09
CA GLU A 47 8.55 -11.45 -3.49
C GLU A 47 7.50 -11.95 -4.47
N LEU A 48 6.23 -11.58 -4.27
CA LEU A 48 5.14 -11.87 -5.21
C LEU A 48 5.37 -11.20 -6.58
N ILE A 49 5.86 -9.96 -6.59
CA ILE A 49 6.25 -9.25 -7.82
C ILE A 49 7.45 -9.93 -8.48
N GLN A 50 8.45 -10.39 -7.73
CA GLN A 50 9.59 -11.10 -8.30
C GLN A 50 9.19 -12.45 -8.90
N ALA A 51 8.20 -13.13 -8.30
CA ALA A 51 7.64 -14.38 -8.79
C ALA A 51 6.81 -14.21 -10.08
N ALA A 52 5.99 -13.17 -10.19
CA ALA A 52 5.03 -13.00 -11.29
C ALA A 52 5.36 -11.85 -12.28
N GLY A 53 6.33 -11.01 -11.96
CA GLY A 53 6.77 -9.84 -12.74
C GLY A 53 6.02 -8.53 -12.42
N SER A 54 4.80 -8.59 -11.90
CA SER A 54 4.08 -7.41 -11.41
C SER A 54 3.04 -7.79 -10.36
N TRP A 55 2.60 -6.82 -9.56
CA TRP A 55 1.54 -7.04 -8.56
C TRP A 55 0.25 -7.53 -9.24
N GLU A 56 -0.06 -6.97 -10.40
CA GLU A 56 -1.23 -7.36 -11.19
C GLU A 56 -1.14 -8.81 -11.69
N LYS A 57 0.04 -9.21 -12.17
CA LYS A 57 0.30 -10.59 -12.59
C LYS A 57 0.28 -11.55 -11.40
N ALA A 58 0.78 -11.13 -10.24
CA ALA A 58 0.71 -11.92 -9.02
C ALA A 58 -0.75 -12.17 -8.60
N LEU A 59 -1.58 -11.12 -8.54
CA LEU A 59 -3.02 -11.26 -8.25
C LEU A 59 -3.71 -12.22 -9.22
N SER A 60 -3.40 -12.09 -10.53
CA SER A 60 -3.93 -13.00 -11.55
C SER A 60 -3.46 -14.44 -11.34
N ALA A 61 -2.19 -14.65 -11.01
CA ALA A 61 -1.63 -15.98 -10.79
C ALA A 61 -2.16 -16.63 -9.49
N MET A 62 -2.53 -15.82 -8.50
CA MET A 62 -3.22 -16.25 -7.26
C MET A 62 -4.73 -16.50 -7.46
N GLY A 63 -5.26 -16.29 -8.67
CA GLY A 63 -6.69 -16.44 -8.95
C GLY A 63 -7.58 -15.38 -8.28
N VAL A 64 -7.00 -14.22 -7.91
CA VAL A 64 -7.76 -13.10 -7.33
C VAL A 64 -8.36 -12.28 -8.48
N GLU A 65 -9.66 -12.47 -8.73
CA GLU A 65 -10.39 -11.56 -9.62
C GLU A 65 -10.42 -10.15 -9.02
N ARG A 66 -10.06 -9.15 -9.83
CA ARG A 66 -10.18 -7.76 -9.42
C ARG A 66 -11.65 -7.46 -9.12
N ALA A 67 -11.94 -7.03 -7.90
CA ALA A 67 -13.20 -6.35 -7.62
C ALA A 67 -13.34 -5.17 -8.60
N ARG A 68 -14.23 -5.30 -9.59
CA ARG A 68 -14.58 -4.22 -10.50
C ARG A 68 -15.53 -3.26 -9.78
N ALA A 69 -15.31 -1.97 -10.02
CA ALA A 69 -16.18 -0.84 -9.71
C ALA A 69 -16.37 -0.53 -8.22
N GLY A 70 -15.39 0.22 -7.70
CA GLY A 70 -15.40 0.80 -6.35
C GLY A 70 -13.96 0.98 -5.95
N GLY A 71 -13.33 2.08 -6.39
CA GLY A 71 -11.95 2.37 -6.03
C GLY A 71 -11.74 2.21 -4.51
N PRO A 72 -10.55 1.78 -4.07
CA PRO A 72 -10.32 1.47 -2.66
C PRO A 72 -10.78 2.63 -1.76
N HIS A 73 -11.72 2.32 -0.86
CA HIS A 73 -12.34 3.29 0.04
C HIS A 73 -11.39 3.61 1.19
N TYR A 74 -10.45 4.52 0.99
CA TYR A 74 -9.52 4.93 2.05
C TYR A 74 -10.18 5.88 3.05
N THR A 75 -10.00 5.64 4.35
CA THR A 75 -10.30 6.65 5.37
C THR A 75 -9.22 7.74 5.40
N ASP A 76 -9.52 8.90 5.99
CA ASP A 76 -8.51 9.95 6.14
C ASP A 76 -7.38 9.47 7.05
N GLU A 77 -7.70 8.68 8.08
CA GLU A 77 -6.73 8.09 9.01
C GLU A 77 -5.77 7.13 8.30
N GLU A 78 -6.27 6.28 7.40
CA GLU A 78 -5.44 5.35 6.64
C GLU A 78 -4.47 6.09 5.72
N LEU A 79 -4.95 7.15 5.05
CA LEU A 79 -4.11 8.01 4.23
C LEU A 79 -3.03 8.67 5.09
N LEU A 80 -3.42 9.33 6.18
CA LEU A 80 -2.46 10.04 7.04
C LEU A 80 -1.46 9.10 7.69
N SER A 81 -1.88 7.92 8.14
CA SER A 81 -1.00 6.90 8.71
C SER A 81 0.04 6.43 7.69
N SER A 82 -0.39 6.13 6.45
CA SER A 82 0.52 5.73 5.38
C SER A 82 1.52 6.83 5.04
N LEU A 83 1.05 8.08 4.92
CA LEU A 83 1.93 9.22 4.66
C LEU A 83 2.87 9.50 5.84
N HIS A 84 2.41 9.32 7.08
CA HIS A 84 3.24 9.46 8.28
C HIS A 84 4.34 8.40 8.30
N ALA A 85 3.99 7.13 8.09
CA ALA A 85 4.96 6.04 8.02
C ALA A 85 6.03 6.32 6.97
N LEU A 86 5.64 6.77 5.77
CA LEU A 86 6.59 7.19 4.75
C LEU A 86 7.52 8.31 5.24
N LEU A 87 6.98 9.35 5.89
CA LEU A 87 7.79 10.44 6.43
C LEU A 87 8.80 9.99 7.49
N GLN A 88 8.49 8.97 8.29
CA GLN A 88 9.43 8.41 9.28
C GLN A 88 10.60 7.65 8.63
N THR A 89 10.40 7.11 7.42
CA THR A 89 11.48 6.41 6.68
C THR A 89 12.40 7.37 5.91
N LEU A 90 11.95 8.60 5.69
CA LEU A 90 12.69 9.62 4.94
C LEU A 90 13.60 10.42 5.87
N ASN A 91 14.68 10.96 5.31
CA ASN A 91 15.52 11.89 6.04
C ASN A 91 14.70 13.12 6.46
N PRO A 92 14.79 13.60 7.73
CA PRO A 92 13.99 14.74 8.21
C PRO A 92 14.20 16.04 7.42
N HIS A 93 15.39 16.18 6.81
CA HIS A 93 15.76 17.32 5.96
C HIS A 93 15.29 17.18 4.50
N GLU A 94 14.80 16.01 4.12
CA GLU A 94 14.35 15.76 2.76
C GLU A 94 12.91 16.25 2.55
N ARG A 95 12.73 17.07 1.51
CA ARG A 95 11.40 17.52 1.11
C ARG A 95 10.70 16.45 0.26
N LEU A 96 9.62 15.89 0.80
CA LEU A 96 8.74 14.98 0.06
C LEU A 96 7.81 15.77 -0.89
N THR A 97 8.14 15.78 -2.18
CA THR A 97 7.31 16.37 -3.24
C THR A 97 6.26 15.37 -3.73
N THR A 98 5.22 15.87 -4.42
CA THR A 98 4.21 15.00 -5.07
C THR A 98 4.85 14.03 -6.07
N GLN A 99 5.86 14.46 -6.82
CA GLN A 99 6.59 13.59 -7.75
C GLN A 99 7.32 12.45 -7.03
N LYS A 100 8.01 12.75 -5.91
CA LYS A 100 8.67 11.71 -5.10
C LYS A 100 7.62 10.77 -4.50
N ALA A 101 6.55 11.31 -3.92
CA ALA A 101 5.46 10.52 -3.37
C ALA A 101 4.79 9.61 -4.42
N ALA A 102 4.67 10.04 -5.68
CA ALA A 102 4.18 9.19 -6.77
C ALA A 102 5.12 8.00 -7.05
N ARG A 103 6.44 8.19 -6.92
CA ARG A 103 7.42 7.09 -7.02
C ARG A 103 7.31 6.12 -5.84
N HIS A 104 7.07 6.62 -4.63
CA HIS A 104 6.80 5.78 -3.46
C HIS A 104 5.50 4.98 -3.64
N TYR A 105 4.45 5.60 -4.15
CA TYR A 105 3.20 4.92 -4.50
C TYR A 105 3.41 3.81 -5.54
N ALA A 106 4.16 4.08 -6.62
CA ALA A 106 4.48 3.07 -7.62
C ALA A 106 5.28 1.89 -7.04
N ARG A 107 6.09 2.14 -6.00
CA ARG A 107 6.81 1.11 -5.24
C ARG A 107 5.99 0.46 -4.13
N GLY A 108 4.72 0.82 -3.96
CA GLY A 108 3.83 0.26 -2.93
C GLY A 108 4.13 0.75 -1.51
N GLU A 109 4.99 1.76 -1.35
CA GLU A 109 5.38 2.32 -0.05
C GLU A 109 4.40 3.39 0.45
N LEU A 110 3.44 3.77 -0.40
CA LEU A 110 2.38 4.72 -0.09
C LEU A 110 1.04 4.13 -0.50
N LEU A 111 0.02 4.31 0.34
CA LEU A 111 -1.31 3.73 0.18
C LEU A 111 -2.03 4.21 -1.08
N ALA A 112 -1.89 5.49 -1.42
CA ALA A 112 -2.63 6.12 -2.51
C ALA A 112 -1.76 7.07 -3.33
N HIS A 113 -2.21 7.40 -4.54
CA HIS A 113 -1.55 8.39 -5.37
C HIS A 113 -1.61 9.79 -4.70
N PRO A 114 -0.59 10.65 -4.83
CA PRO A 114 -0.57 12.00 -4.22
C PRO A 114 -1.79 12.86 -4.55
N ALA A 115 -2.41 12.65 -5.72
CA ALA A 115 -3.65 13.32 -6.11
C ALA A 115 -4.81 13.02 -5.14
N THR A 116 -4.90 11.80 -4.59
CA THR A 116 -5.90 11.42 -3.59
C THR A 116 -5.75 12.25 -2.31
N TYR A 117 -4.51 12.45 -1.85
CA TYR A 117 -4.22 13.30 -0.69
C TYR A 117 -4.57 14.78 -0.96
N ILE A 118 -4.25 15.29 -2.14
CA ILE A 118 -4.62 16.66 -2.53
C ILE A 118 -6.14 16.82 -2.54
N LEU A 119 -6.87 15.87 -3.12
CA LEU A 119 -8.32 15.89 -3.18
C LEU A 119 -8.97 15.87 -1.78
N ARG A 120 -8.44 15.06 -0.86
CA ARG A 120 -9.01 14.87 0.48
C ARG A 120 -8.65 16.00 1.46
N PHE A 121 -7.41 16.50 1.39
CA PHE A 121 -6.89 17.49 2.35
C PHE A 121 -6.77 18.91 1.75
N GLY A 122 -7.24 19.10 0.52
CA GLY A 122 -7.22 20.35 -0.24
C GLY A 122 -5.87 20.73 -0.83
N SER A 123 -4.75 20.32 -0.21
CA SER A 123 -3.42 20.50 -0.78
C SER A 123 -2.42 19.46 -0.25
N TRP A 124 -1.34 19.25 -1.00
CA TRP A 124 -0.25 18.37 -0.58
C TRP A 124 0.42 18.85 0.72
N ARG A 125 0.55 20.18 0.88
CA ARG A 125 1.11 20.77 2.10
C ARG A 125 0.24 20.50 3.31
N ASN A 126 -1.08 20.57 3.17
CA ASN A 126 -2.02 20.26 4.24
C ASN A 126 -1.94 18.77 4.61
N ALA A 127 -1.88 17.87 3.62
CA ALA A 127 -1.72 16.44 3.86
C ALA A 127 -0.42 16.13 4.63
N LEU A 128 0.71 16.72 4.23
CA LEU A 128 1.98 16.57 4.96
C LEU A 128 1.91 17.13 6.39
N SER A 129 1.25 18.28 6.58
CA SER A 129 1.07 18.87 7.90
C SER A 129 0.23 17.99 8.81
N ALA A 130 -0.87 17.45 8.30
CA ALA A 130 -1.75 16.53 9.02
C ALA A 130 -1.05 15.20 9.31
N ALA A 131 -0.25 14.70 8.37
CA ALA A 131 0.49 13.46 8.56
C ALA A 131 1.62 13.60 9.58
N ARG A 132 2.24 14.78 9.76
CA ARG A 132 3.27 14.99 10.78
C ARG A 132 2.71 15.05 12.20
N ASP A 133 1.44 15.40 12.32
CA ASP A 133 0.75 15.51 13.60
C ASP A 133 -0.67 14.90 13.49
N PRO A 134 -0.77 13.57 13.35
CA PRO A 134 -2.05 12.90 13.17
C PRO A 134 -2.92 12.97 14.44
N ALA A 135 -2.32 13.29 15.60
CA ALA A 135 -3.02 13.47 16.87
C ALA A 135 -3.67 14.86 17.00
N ARG A 136 -3.20 15.87 16.25
CA ARG A 136 -3.80 17.20 16.21
C ARG A 136 -5.02 17.21 15.30
N LYS A 137 -6.08 16.54 15.77
CA LYS A 137 -7.45 16.78 15.29
C LYS A 137 -7.69 18.29 15.31
N LYS A 138 -8.15 18.84 14.18
CA LYS A 138 -8.63 20.23 14.13
C LYS A 138 -9.71 20.39 15.20
N LYS A 139 -9.40 21.15 16.24
CA LYS A 139 -10.41 21.84 17.03
C LYS A 139 -11.04 22.85 16.08
N ASN A 140 -12.36 22.72 15.88
CA ASN A 140 -13.20 23.60 15.08
C ASN A 140 -12.88 25.08 15.32
#